data_AF-A0A7W2MPQ5-F1
#
_entry.id   AF-A0A7W2MPQ5-F1
#
_cell.length_a   1.000
_cell.length_b   1.000
_cell.length_c   1.000
_cell.angle_alpha   90.00
_cell.angle_beta   90.00
_cell.angle_gamma   90.00
#
_symmetry.space_group_name_H-M   'P 1'
#
loop_
_entity.id
_entity.type
_entity.pdbx_description
1 polymer ?
#
loop_
_entity_poly.entity_id
_entity_poly.type
_entity_poly.pdbx_seq_one_letter_code
_entity_poly.pdbx_strand_id
1 'polypeptide(L)'
;MVNRFSRIVKQIKKFPKISHSFLLTKLFCSQVKYASTSKVTLVDIEQQQVKLSMVNRKRVQNHIGGVHAIAAALLAESATGIVFGLNLPDSCLPLLKSMTINYQRRMQGDLTAIASISDQQIALLTQEKGNMDIAVTITDESGEQPIECIMTWAWISKKTKK
;
A
#
# COMPACT_ATOMS: atom_id res chain seq x y z
N MET A 1 -0.91 12.14 16.96
CA MET A 1 -0.12 11.19 17.79
C MET A 1 0.62 10.24 16.85
N VAL A 2 1.93 10.06 17.00
CA VAL A 2 2.74 9.26 16.05
C VAL A 2 2.56 7.77 16.38
N ASN A 3 1.88 7.01 15.52
CA ASN A 3 1.68 5.59 15.71
C ASN A 3 3.02 4.81 15.67
N ARG A 4 3.03 3.54 16.09
CA ARG A 4 4.26 2.74 16.13
C ARG A 4 4.88 2.58 14.74
N PHE A 5 4.05 2.42 13.72
CA PHE A 5 4.52 2.20 12.36
C PHE A 5 5.29 3.42 11.81
N SER A 6 4.71 4.61 11.91
CA SER A 6 5.34 5.87 11.51
C SER A 6 6.61 6.19 12.31
N ARG A 7 6.70 5.78 13.59
CA ARG A 7 7.95 5.86 14.37
C ARG A 7 9.07 5.01 13.77
N ILE A 8 8.78 3.77 13.38
CA ILE A 8 9.77 2.87 12.76
C ILE A 8 10.19 3.43 11.39
N VAL A 9 9.25 3.93 10.59
CA VAL A 9 9.56 4.57 9.30
C VAL A 9 10.48 5.78 9.50
N LYS A 10 10.20 6.64 10.48
CA LYS A 10 11.08 7.77 10.83
C LYS A 10 12.48 7.32 11.25
N GLN A 11 12.61 6.19 11.95
CA GLN A 11 13.92 5.62 12.30
C GLN A 11 14.68 5.13 11.05
N ILE A 12 14.00 4.44 10.14
CA ILE A 12 14.62 3.97 8.88
C ILE A 12 15.09 5.17 8.05
N LYS A 13 14.32 6.26 7.99
CA LYS A 13 14.69 7.46 7.25
C LYS A 13 15.95 8.18 7.76
N LYS A 14 16.45 7.85 8.95
CA LYS A 14 17.74 8.38 9.47
C LYS A 14 18.97 7.73 8.83
N PHE A 15 18.81 6.55 8.24
CA PHE A 15 19.90 5.87 7.52
C PHE A 15 20.14 6.50 6.14
N PRO A 16 21.21 6.14 5.40
CA PRO A 16 21.44 6.63 4.04
C PRO A 16 20.28 6.29 3.11
N LYS A 17 19.88 7.23 2.23
CA LYS A 17 18.71 7.09 1.33
C LYS A 17 18.72 5.79 0.51
N ILE A 18 19.89 5.35 0.07
CA ILE A 18 20.09 4.11 -0.71
C ILE A 18 19.59 2.86 0.04
N SER A 19 19.61 2.88 1.38
CA SER A 19 19.17 1.77 2.21
C SER A 19 17.67 1.78 2.53
N HIS A 20 16.98 2.91 2.33
CA HIS A 20 15.59 3.10 2.78
C HIS A 20 14.66 2.05 2.18
N SER A 21 14.64 1.94 0.85
CA SER A 21 13.73 0.99 0.16
C SER A 21 13.96 -0.45 0.61
N PHE A 22 15.22 -0.88 0.75
CA PHE A 22 15.55 -2.22 1.24
C PHE A 22 15.02 -2.48 2.65
N LEU A 23 15.31 -1.58 3.60
CA LEU A 23 14.89 -1.72 4.98
C LEU A 23 13.37 -1.66 5.14
N LEU A 24 12.71 -0.73 4.43
CA LEU A 24 11.26 -0.60 4.42
C LEU A 24 10.57 -1.82 3.82
N THR A 25 11.09 -2.32 2.69
CA THR A 25 10.59 -3.55 2.06
C THR A 25 10.73 -4.73 3.01
N LYS A 26 11.89 -4.89 3.67
CA LYS A 26 12.12 -5.97 4.63
C LYS A 26 11.14 -5.89 5.81
N LEU A 27 10.92 -4.70 6.37
CA LEU A 27 9.94 -4.47 7.42
C LEU A 27 8.54 -4.85 6.96
N PHE A 28 8.08 -4.30 5.84
CA PHE A 28 6.73 -4.53 5.31
C PHE A 28 6.48 -6.01 4.99
N CYS A 29 7.36 -6.64 4.22
CA CYS A 29 7.25 -8.04 3.81
C CYS A 29 7.36 -9.03 4.98
N SER A 30 7.93 -8.62 6.13
CA SER A 30 7.90 -9.43 7.36
C SER A 30 6.51 -9.50 7.99
N GLN A 31 5.68 -8.48 7.79
CA GLN A 31 4.31 -8.40 8.33
C GLN A 31 3.29 -8.96 7.34
N VAL A 32 3.45 -8.67 6.04
CA VAL A 32 2.56 -9.14 4.98
C VAL A 32 3.27 -10.23 4.16
N LYS A 33 3.14 -11.48 4.63
CA LYS A 33 3.80 -12.65 4.02
C LYS A 33 3.45 -12.82 2.54
N TYR A 34 2.22 -12.49 2.14
CA TYR A 34 1.81 -12.61 0.74
C TYR A 34 2.52 -11.58 -0.17
N ALA A 35 2.72 -10.35 0.31
CA ALA A 35 3.52 -9.34 -0.38
C ALA A 35 4.99 -9.77 -0.55
N SER A 36 5.56 -10.48 0.45
CA SER A 36 6.88 -11.10 0.33
C SER A 36 6.94 -12.16 -0.77
N THR A 37 5.94 -13.04 -0.83
CA THR A 37 5.84 -14.07 -1.87
C THR A 37 5.80 -13.45 -3.27
N SER A 38 4.99 -12.40 -3.43
CA SER A 38 4.83 -11.64 -4.68
C SER A 38 5.95 -10.64 -4.95
N LYS A 39 6.96 -10.56 -4.07
CA LYS A 39 8.14 -9.68 -4.24
C LYS A 39 7.79 -8.20 -4.47
N VAL A 40 6.78 -7.72 -3.75
CA VAL A 40 6.45 -6.29 -3.68
C VAL A 40 7.63 -5.54 -3.07
N THR A 41 7.98 -4.41 -3.68
CA THR A 41 9.06 -3.54 -3.20
C THR A 41 8.46 -2.22 -2.76
N LEU A 42 8.80 -1.80 -1.54
CA LEU A 42 8.45 -0.49 -1.01
C LEU A 42 9.54 0.49 -1.41
N VAL A 43 9.23 1.32 -2.41
CA VAL A 43 10.18 2.24 -3.04
C VAL A 43 10.36 3.48 -2.17
N ASP A 44 9.25 4.09 -1.78
CA ASP A 44 9.25 5.28 -0.93
C ASP A 44 7.97 5.37 -0.10
N ILE A 45 8.07 6.10 1.01
CA ILE A 45 7.02 6.26 2.02
C ILE A 45 7.07 7.65 2.61
N GLU A 46 6.04 8.43 2.37
CA GLU A 46 5.79 9.72 3.00
C GLU A 46 4.47 9.66 3.77
N GLN A 47 4.20 10.70 4.57
CA GLN A 47 2.96 10.73 5.36
C GLN A 47 1.71 10.69 4.46
N GLN A 48 1.73 11.42 3.34
CA GLN A 48 0.58 11.53 2.43
C GLN A 48 0.67 10.62 1.20
N GLN A 49 1.80 9.93 0.98
CA GLN A 49 2.02 9.16 -0.25
C GLN A 49 2.88 7.93 -0.01
N VAL A 50 2.53 6.81 -0.61
CA VAL A 50 3.34 5.58 -0.61
C VAL A 50 3.54 5.12 -2.05
N LYS A 51 4.80 4.79 -2.39
CA LYS A 51 5.16 4.24 -3.69
C LYS A 51 5.65 2.80 -3.54
N LEU A 52 4.95 1.88 -4.19
CA LEU A 52 5.36 0.47 -4.31
C LEU A 52 5.68 0.14 -5.77
N SER A 53 6.49 -0.89 -5.98
CA SER A 53 6.73 -1.48 -7.29
C SER A 53 6.65 -3.00 -7.28
N MET A 54 6.33 -3.57 -8.45
CA MET A 54 6.30 -5.00 -8.70
C MET A 54 6.94 -5.30 -10.05
N VAL A 55 8.09 -5.95 -10.01
CA VAL A 55 8.77 -6.44 -11.22
C VAL A 55 8.02 -7.64 -11.81
N ASN A 56 7.75 -7.59 -13.12
CA ASN A 56 7.17 -8.68 -13.88
C ASN A 56 8.16 -9.86 -13.97
N ARG A 57 7.87 -10.91 -13.21
CA ARG A 57 8.70 -12.11 -13.12
C ARG A 57 7.83 -13.35 -12.98
N LYS A 58 8.35 -14.52 -13.32
CA LYS A 58 7.62 -15.81 -13.32
C LYS A 58 6.70 -16.03 -12.10
N ARG A 59 7.11 -15.61 -10.90
CA ARG A 59 6.32 -15.78 -9.65
C ARG A 59 5.01 -15.00 -9.60
N VAL A 60 4.91 -13.90 -10.34
CA VAL A 60 3.72 -13.03 -10.37
C VAL A 60 3.10 -12.96 -11.75
N GLN A 61 3.54 -13.81 -12.68
CA GLN A 61 3.02 -13.83 -14.04
C GLN A 61 1.70 -14.59 -14.13
N ASN A 62 0.83 -14.13 -15.02
CA ASN A 62 -0.29 -14.92 -15.51
C ASN A 62 0.14 -15.85 -16.66
N HIS A 63 -0.81 -16.62 -17.18
CA HIS A 63 -0.61 -17.57 -18.27
C HIS A 63 -0.19 -16.94 -19.61
N ILE A 64 -0.25 -15.61 -19.77
CA ILE A 64 0.22 -14.88 -20.95
C ILE A 64 1.52 -14.09 -20.71
N GLY A 65 2.20 -14.31 -19.58
CA GLY A 65 3.50 -13.71 -19.27
C GLY A 65 3.47 -12.25 -18.78
N GLY A 66 2.28 -11.65 -18.62
CA GLY A 66 2.11 -10.36 -17.97
C GLY A 66 1.91 -10.49 -16.46
N VAL A 67 1.93 -9.39 -15.71
CA VAL A 67 1.61 -9.41 -14.27
C VAL A 67 0.19 -9.96 -14.06
N HIS A 68 0.05 -10.87 -13.10
CA HIS A 68 -1.23 -11.47 -12.74
C HIS A 68 -2.16 -10.41 -12.14
N ALA A 69 -3.43 -10.42 -12.54
CA ALA A 69 -4.44 -9.46 -12.06
C ALA A 69 -4.45 -9.35 -10.53
N ILE A 70 -4.50 -10.49 -9.83
CA ILE A 70 -4.47 -10.53 -8.36
C ILE A 70 -3.13 -10.02 -7.76
N ALA A 71 -2.01 -10.15 -8.49
CA ALA A 71 -0.74 -9.59 -8.03
C ALA A 71 -0.76 -8.05 -8.13
N ALA A 72 -1.37 -7.49 -9.18
CA ALA A 72 -1.61 -6.06 -9.30
C ALA A 72 -2.61 -5.55 -8.23
N ALA A 73 -3.66 -6.31 -7.94
CA ALA A 73 -4.59 -6.02 -6.86
C ALA A 73 -3.89 -5.96 -5.49
N LEU A 74 -3.02 -6.94 -5.20
CA LEU A 74 -2.19 -6.95 -4.00
C LEU A 74 -1.29 -5.71 -3.93
N LEU A 75 -0.69 -5.30 -5.04
CA LEU A 75 0.15 -4.10 -5.08
C LEU A 75 -0.64 -2.85 -4.69
N ALA A 76 -1.86 -2.70 -5.22
CA ALA A 76 -2.74 -1.58 -4.93
C ALA A 76 -3.27 -1.59 -3.48
N GLU A 77 -3.73 -2.74 -3.01
CA GLU A 77 -4.18 -2.94 -1.62
C GLU A 77 -3.04 -2.62 -0.65
N SER A 78 -1.84 -3.14 -0.90
CA SER A 78 -0.68 -2.88 -0.05
C SER A 78 -0.30 -1.41 -0.02
N ALA A 79 -0.29 -0.71 -1.17
CA ALA A 79 0.05 0.71 -1.22
C ALA A 79 -0.94 1.55 -0.41
N THR A 80 -2.25 1.31 -0.61
CA THR A 80 -3.31 2.04 0.11
C THR A 80 -3.36 1.70 1.59
N GLY A 81 -3.17 0.44 1.96
CA GLY A 81 -3.14 -0.01 3.35
C GLY A 81 -1.97 0.56 4.14
N ILE A 82 -0.79 0.68 3.51
CA ILE A 82 0.38 1.31 4.14
C ILE A 82 0.11 2.80 4.40
N VAL A 83 -0.33 3.57 3.39
CA VAL A 83 -0.52 5.02 3.56
C VAL A 83 -1.64 5.33 4.57
N PHE A 84 -2.71 4.53 4.56
CA PHE A 84 -3.77 4.60 5.56
C PHE A 84 -3.24 4.26 6.96
N GLY A 85 -2.55 3.12 7.10
CA GLY A 85 -2.00 2.64 8.36
C GLY A 85 -0.93 3.55 8.96
N LEU A 86 -0.21 4.35 8.15
CA LEU A 86 0.74 5.35 8.64
C LEU A 86 0.08 6.48 9.43
N ASN A 87 -1.17 6.81 9.10
CA ASN A 87 -1.88 7.94 9.67
C ASN A 87 -2.91 7.51 10.74
N LEU A 88 -3.20 6.21 10.86
CA LEU A 88 -4.17 5.68 11.80
C LEU A 88 -3.57 5.46 13.21
N PRO A 89 -4.24 5.88 14.31
CA PRO A 89 -3.77 5.62 15.67
C PRO A 89 -3.59 4.13 16.00
N ASP A 90 -2.62 3.78 16.85
CA ASP A 90 -2.37 2.39 17.29
C ASP A 90 -3.57 1.76 18.04
N SER A 91 -4.46 2.59 18.58
CA SER A 91 -5.70 2.17 19.25
C SER A 91 -6.78 1.68 18.28
N CYS A 92 -6.63 1.93 16.98
CA CYS A 92 -7.59 1.51 15.96
C CYS A 92 -7.13 0.24 15.23
N LEU A 93 -8.10 -0.53 14.73
CA LEU A 93 -7.87 -1.69 13.88
C LEU A 93 -8.23 -1.32 12.43
N PRO A 94 -7.25 -1.26 11.50
CA PRO A 94 -7.52 -1.07 10.08
C PRO A 94 -8.02 -2.36 9.44
N LEU A 95 -9.04 -2.26 8.58
CA LEU A 95 -9.56 -3.36 7.77
C LEU A 95 -9.97 -2.86 6.39
N LEU A 96 -9.57 -3.58 5.34
CA LEU A 96 -10.09 -3.35 3.99
C LEU A 96 -11.56 -3.78 3.97
N LYS A 97 -12.46 -2.83 3.72
CA LYS A 97 -13.91 -3.06 3.69
C LYS A 97 -14.37 -3.53 2.31
N SER A 98 -13.85 -2.91 1.26
CA SER A 98 -14.15 -3.24 -0.13
C SER A 98 -13.02 -2.78 -1.04
N MET A 99 -12.89 -3.47 -2.17
CA MET A 99 -12.05 -3.02 -3.28
C MET A 99 -12.81 -3.19 -4.59
N THR A 100 -12.67 -2.20 -5.47
CA THR A 100 -13.13 -2.26 -6.86
C THR A 100 -11.91 -2.11 -7.75
N ILE A 101 -11.77 -2.99 -8.74
CA ILE A 101 -10.61 -2.99 -9.64
C ILE A 101 -11.11 -3.22 -11.07
N ASN A 102 -10.89 -2.22 -11.92
CA ASN A 102 -11.24 -2.26 -13.34
C ASN A 102 -9.95 -2.37 -14.16
N TYR A 103 -9.79 -3.46 -14.90
CA TYR A 103 -8.65 -3.67 -15.78
C TYR A 103 -9.01 -3.15 -17.18
N GLN A 104 -8.60 -1.93 -17.47
CA GLN A 104 -8.97 -1.23 -18.71
C GLN A 104 -8.17 -1.75 -19.91
N ARG A 105 -6.94 -2.23 -19.70
CA ARG A 105 -6.10 -2.83 -20.73
C ARG A 105 -5.10 -3.83 -20.13
N ARG A 106 -4.40 -4.56 -20.99
CA ARG A 106 -3.30 -5.45 -20.57
C ARG A 106 -2.13 -4.62 -20.04
N MET A 107 -1.56 -5.05 -18.92
CA MET A 107 -0.36 -4.46 -18.32
C MET A 107 0.89 -4.82 -19.11
N GLN A 108 1.79 -3.85 -19.27
CA GLN A 108 3.08 -4.03 -19.93
C GLN A 108 4.24 -3.92 -18.94
N GLY A 109 5.02 -5.01 -18.82
CA GLY A 109 6.21 -5.01 -17.96
C GLY A 109 5.90 -4.83 -16.48
N ASP A 110 6.79 -4.13 -15.79
CA ASP A 110 6.72 -3.84 -14.37
C ASP A 110 5.57 -2.89 -14.01
N LEU A 111 5.08 -2.98 -12.78
CA LEU A 111 4.06 -2.09 -12.25
C LEU A 111 4.61 -1.19 -11.14
N THR A 112 4.14 0.05 -11.12
CA THR A 112 4.32 0.99 -10.02
C THR A 112 2.97 1.40 -9.50
N ALA A 113 2.76 1.33 -8.18
CA ALA A 113 1.56 1.85 -7.52
C ALA A 113 1.93 3.02 -6.62
N ILE A 114 1.19 4.13 -6.76
CA ILE A 114 1.30 5.32 -5.92
C ILE A 114 -0.04 5.53 -5.23
N ALA A 115 -0.10 5.32 -3.93
CA ALA A 115 -1.27 5.62 -3.12
C ALA A 115 -1.11 6.96 -2.42
N SER A 116 -2.21 7.71 -2.28
CA SER A 116 -2.21 9.01 -1.63
C SER A 116 -3.40 9.21 -0.69
N ILE A 117 -3.18 9.97 0.38
CA ILE A 117 -4.20 10.39 1.33
C ILE A 117 -4.07 11.90 1.57
N SER A 118 -5.19 12.63 1.60
CA SER A 118 -5.19 14.08 1.80
C SER A 118 -5.14 14.46 3.28
N ASP A 119 -4.74 15.71 3.57
CA ASP A 119 -4.77 16.24 4.94
C ASP A 119 -6.19 16.22 5.55
N GLN A 120 -7.21 16.46 4.73
CA GLN A 120 -8.62 16.37 5.16
C GLN A 120 -8.98 14.94 5.59
N GLN A 121 -8.54 13.94 4.83
CA GLN A 121 -8.74 12.53 5.19
C GLN A 121 -7.97 12.17 6.45
N ILE A 122 -6.72 12.62 6.60
CA ILE A 122 -5.92 12.39 7.81
C ILE A 122 -6.62 12.95 9.06
N ALA A 123 -7.23 14.14 8.98
CA ALA A 123 -7.94 14.74 10.09
C ALA A 123 -9.11 13.87 10.61
N LEU A 124 -9.77 13.12 9.72
CA LEU A 124 -10.87 12.21 10.08
C LEU A 124 -10.41 10.97 10.87
N LEU A 125 -9.14 10.59 10.80
CA LEU A 125 -8.58 9.41 11.49
C LEU A 125 -8.48 9.56 13.01
N THR A 126 -8.93 10.69 13.55
CA THR A 126 -9.10 10.95 14.99
C THR A 126 -10.38 10.34 15.56
N GLN A 127 -11.33 9.96 14.71
CA GLN A 127 -12.60 9.37 15.11
C GLN A 127 -12.44 7.92 15.58
N GLU A 128 -13.30 7.48 16.50
CA GLU A 128 -13.25 6.11 17.04
C GLU A 128 -13.58 5.03 16.00
N LYS A 129 -14.36 5.37 14.97
CA LYS A 129 -14.69 4.50 13.84
C LYS A 129 -14.95 5.32 12.59
N GLY A 130 -14.72 4.72 11.43
CA GLY A 130 -15.03 5.34 10.16
C GLY A 130 -14.67 4.46 8.98
N ASN A 131 -14.91 4.98 7.78
CA ASN A 131 -14.34 4.44 6.55
C ASN A 131 -14.05 5.58 5.58
N MET A 132 -13.11 5.34 4.67
CA MET A 132 -12.78 6.26 3.58
C MET A 132 -12.16 5.49 2.41
N ASP A 133 -12.28 6.08 1.23
CA ASP A 133 -11.60 5.57 0.04
C ASP A 133 -10.20 6.16 -0.05
N ILE A 134 -9.22 5.31 -0.30
CA ILE A 134 -7.84 5.71 -0.53
C ILE A 134 -7.54 5.54 -2.02
N ALA A 135 -7.12 6.64 -2.64
CA ALA A 135 -6.77 6.67 -4.04
C ALA A 135 -5.43 5.97 -4.28
N VAL A 136 -5.34 5.25 -5.40
CA VAL A 136 -4.11 4.65 -5.89
C VAL A 136 -4.06 4.69 -7.40
N THR A 137 -2.93 5.14 -7.91
CA THR A 137 -2.61 5.13 -9.34
C THR A 137 -1.64 3.99 -9.62
N ILE A 138 -1.98 3.12 -10.56
CA ILE A 138 -1.08 2.07 -11.03
C ILE A 138 -0.63 2.41 -12.45
N THR A 139 0.67 2.53 -12.67
CA THR A 139 1.26 2.69 -13.99
C THR A 139 2.11 1.49 -14.36
N ASP A 140 2.18 1.18 -15.66
CA ASP A 140 3.05 0.15 -16.21
C ASP A 140 4.24 0.75 -16.98
N GLU A 141 5.08 -0.06 -17.61
CA GLU A 141 6.27 0.42 -18.35
C GLU A 141 5.95 1.24 -19.60
N SER A 142 4.72 1.18 -20.10
CA SER A 142 4.29 2.06 -21.19
C SER A 142 3.99 3.49 -20.73
N GLY A 143 4.02 3.74 -19.41
CA GLY A 143 3.65 5.04 -18.81
C GLY A 143 2.15 5.24 -18.65
N GLU A 144 1.36 4.26 -19.07
CA GLU A 144 -0.10 4.28 -19.04
C GLU A 144 -0.64 3.74 -17.70
N GLN A 145 -1.91 4.03 -17.40
CA GLN A 145 -2.61 3.52 -16.22
C GLN A 145 -3.56 2.36 -16.58
N PRO A 146 -3.12 1.09 -16.58
CA PRO A 146 -3.95 -0.02 -17.07
C PRO A 146 -5.08 -0.43 -16.13
N ILE A 147 -5.05 0.05 -14.89
CA ILE A 147 -5.96 -0.35 -13.81
C ILE A 147 -6.49 0.88 -13.10
N GLU A 148 -7.81 0.96 -12.99
CA GLU A 148 -8.49 1.89 -12.10
C GLU A 148 -8.93 1.13 -10.86
N CYS A 149 -8.64 1.67 -9.68
CA CYS A 149 -8.99 1.01 -8.43
C CYS A 149 -9.45 1.97 -7.34
N ILE A 150 -10.40 1.50 -6.56
CA ILE A 150 -10.95 2.18 -5.38
C ILE A 150 -10.81 1.20 -4.21
N MET A 151 -10.12 1.64 -3.16
CA MET A 151 -9.87 0.84 -1.95
C MET A 151 -10.55 1.51 -0.76
N THR A 152 -11.62 0.93 -0.26
CA THR A 152 -12.33 1.44 0.92
C THR A 152 -11.75 0.83 2.17
N TRP A 153 -11.10 1.64 2.98
CA TRP A 153 -10.55 1.25 4.28
C TRP A 153 -11.48 1.67 5.39
N ALA A 154 -11.73 0.75 6.32
CA ALA A 154 -12.48 1.01 7.54
C ALA A 154 -11.57 0.88 8.77
N TRP A 155 -11.94 1.58 9.83
CA TRP A 155 -11.33 1.41 11.14
C TRP A 155 -12.36 1.44 12.25
N ILE A 156 -12.02 0.73 13.32
CA ILE A 156 -12.74 0.77 14.59
C ILE A 156 -11.73 0.79 15.74
N SER A 157 -12.08 1.46 16.83
CA SER A 157 -11.29 1.42 18.06
C SER A 157 -11.28 0.01 18.62
N LYS A 158 -10.10 -0.46 19.02
CA LYS A 158 -9.92 -1.77 19.64
C LYS A 158 -10.67 -1.76 20.97
N LYS A 159 -11.56 -2.74 21.19
CA LYS A 159 -12.12 -2.96 22.51
C LYS A 159 -10.98 -3.32 23.46
N THR A 160 -10.82 -2.55 24.54
CA THR A 160 -9.95 -2.95 25.65
C THR A 160 -10.47 -4.30 26.13
N LYS A 161 -9.65 -5.35 26.02
CA LYS A 161 -10.00 -6.64 26.63
C LYS A 161 -10.16 -6.38 28.13
N LYS A 162 -11.39 -6.52 28.63
CA LYS A 162 -11.64 -6.70 30.07
C LYS A 162 -11.04 -8.02 30.52
#